data_AF-A0A067EV97-F1
#
_entry.id   AF-A0A067EV97-F1
#
_cell.length_a   1.000
_cell.length_b   1.000
_cell.length_c   1.000
_cell.angle_alpha   90.00
_cell.angle_beta   90.00
_cell.angle_gamma   90.00
#
_symmetry.space_group_name_H-M   'P 1'
#
loop_
_entity.id
_entity.type
_entity.pdbx_description
1 polymer ?
#
loop_
_entity_poly.entity_id
_entity_poly.type
_entity_poly.pdbx_seq_one_letter_code
_entity_poly.pdbx_strand_id
1 'polypeptide(L)'
;MARLLSEMGKTQDARNVFEEILAGNPLSFEALFENALLMDRCGEGEAVIKRLEEALEIAEDGNKLKEARDVRFIMAQIKFLQKNVDEALKSYQELEIEDPNDFRPYFCKGMIYSLLDRNAEAKEEFAKYRQLSPKKFEVEGYLRTPLSRMKLFGTNDDIKNTNN
;
A
#
# COMPACT_ATOMS: atom_id res chain seq x y z
N MET A 1 -9.65 16.08 -0.78
CA MET A 1 -10.03 16.70 0.52
C MET A 1 -9.77 15.75 1.69
N ALA A 2 -10.31 14.52 1.68
CA ALA A 2 -10.10 13.51 2.75
C ALA A 2 -8.63 13.27 3.13
N ARG A 3 -7.76 13.09 2.13
CA ARG A 3 -6.32 12.94 2.32
C ARG A 3 -5.68 14.12 3.08
N LEU A 4 -6.03 15.35 2.71
CA LEU A 4 -5.51 16.56 3.33
C LEU A 4 -6.02 16.69 4.78
N LEU A 5 -7.27 16.31 5.05
CA LEU A 5 -7.83 16.27 6.40
C LEU A 5 -7.09 15.25 7.30
N SER A 6 -6.74 14.09 6.75
CA SER A 6 -5.91 13.10 7.47
C SER A 6 -4.52 13.64 7.79
N GLU A 7 -3.89 14.37 6.85
CA GLU A 7 -2.59 15.01 7.07
C GLU A 7 -2.67 16.18 8.08
N MET A 8 -3.85 16.78 8.25
CA MET A 8 -4.12 17.86 9.22
C MET A 8 -4.56 17.36 10.61
N GLY A 9 -4.53 16.06 10.88
CA GLY A 9 -4.96 15.47 12.16
C GLY A 9 -6.48 15.44 12.38
N LYS A 10 -7.27 15.76 11.35
CA LYS A 10 -8.73 15.63 11.35
C LYS A 10 -9.13 14.22 10.93
N THR A 11 -8.67 13.25 11.72
CA THR A 11 -8.83 11.81 11.47
C THR A 11 -10.30 11.43 11.26
N GLN A 12 -11.21 11.96 12.08
CA GLN A 12 -12.64 11.63 11.99
C GLN A 12 -13.28 12.18 10.70
N ASP A 13 -12.97 13.42 10.32
CA ASP A 13 -13.50 14.01 9.08
C ASP A 13 -13.00 13.26 7.85
N ALA A 14 -11.71 12.88 7.83
CA ALA A 14 -11.15 12.06 6.76
C ALA A 14 -11.83 10.70 6.66
N ARG A 15 -12.06 10.04 7.81
CA ARG A 15 -12.79 8.76 7.87
C ARG A 15 -14.18 8.90 7.26
N ASN A 16 -14.96 9.89 7.69
CA ASN A 16 -16.32 10.09 7.19
C ASN A 16 -16.37 10.24 5.67
N VAL A 17 -15.44 11.01 5.08
CA VAL A 17 -15.40 11.17 3.61
C VAL A 17 -15.05 9.85 2.91
N PHE A 18 -14.12 9.06 3.44
CA PHE A 18 -13.83 7.76 2.84
C PHE A 18 -15.01 6.80 2.97
N GLU A 19 -15.69 6.77 4.11
CA GLU A 19 -16.91 5.98 4.31
C GLU A 19 -18.02 6.37 3.33
N GLU A 20 -18.23 7.66 3.08
CA GLU A 20 -19.20 8.15 2.08
C GLU A 20 -18.84 7.68 0.66
N ILE A 21 -17.56 7.73 0.28
CA ILE A 21 -17.11 7.24 -1.03
C ILE A 21 -17.33 5.72 -1.13
N LEU A 22 -17.01 4.98 -0.07
CA LEU A 22 -17.15 3.51 -0.04
C LEU A 22 -18.61 3.07 0.01
N ALA A 23 -19.52 3.88 0.55
CA ALA A 23 -20.95 3.62 0.48
C ALA A 23 -21.49 3.69 -0.96
N GLY A 24 -20.95 4.60 -1.78
CA GLY A 24 -21.33 4.72 -3.20
C GLY A 24 -20.55 3.80 -4.15
N ASN A 25 -19.27 3.55 -3.84
CA ASN A 25 -18.38 2.66 -4.58
C ASN A 25 -17.52 1.83 -3.61
N PRO A 26 -18.03 0.67 -3.16
CA PRO A 26 -17.35 -0.17 -2.16
C PRO A 26 -15.96 -0.65 -2.56
N LEU A 27 -15.66 -0.68 -3.87
CA LEU A 27 -14.40 -1.18 -4.42
C LEU A 27 -13.51 -0.05 -4.98
N SER A 28 -13.76 1.19 -4.55
CA SER A 28 -12.91 2.32 -4.90
C SER A 28 -11.51 2.12 -4.31
N PHE A 29 -10.53 1.79 -5.16
CA PHE A 29 -9.15 1.54 -4.73
C PHE A 29 -8.57 2.65 -3.86
N GLU A 30 -8.70 3.92 -4.31
CA GLU A 30 -8.15 5.07 -3.57
C GLU A 30 -8.79 5.21 -2.19
N ALA A 31 -10.12 5.06 -2.10
CA ALA A 31 -10.82 5.20 -0.84
C ALA A 31 -10.53 4.02 0.11
N LEU A 32 -10.54 2.78 -0.39
CA LEU A 32 -10.17 1.60 0.39
C LEU A 32 -8.75 1.72 0.92
N PHE A 33 -7.79 2.11 0.07
CA PHE A 33 -6.40 2.22 0.45
C PHE A 33 -6.21 3.30 1.53
N GLU A 34 -6.65 4.53 1.29
CA GLU A 34 -6.45 5.62 2.25
C GLU A 34 -7.23 5.41 3.56
N ASN A 35 -8.42 4.79 3.50
CA ASN A 35 -9.18 4.38 4.68
C ASN A 35 -8.44 3.31 5.48
N ALA A 36 -7.89 2.28 4.82
CA ALA A 36 -7.12 1.23 5.46
C ALA A 36 -5.88 1.78 6.18
N LEU A 37 -5.17 2.72 5.55
CA LEU A 37 -4.01 3.40 6.15
C LEU A 37 -4.38 4.31 7.32
N LEU A 38 -5.57 4.90 7.28
CA LEU A 38 -6.09 5.68 8.39
C LEU A 38 -6.43 4.77 9.57
N MET A 39 -7.13 3.66 9.33
CA MET A 39 -7.48 2.67 10.35
C MET A 39 -6.24 2.08 11.02
N ASP A 40 -5.26 1.63 10.24
CA ASP A 40 -4.02 1.06 10.77
C ASP A 40 -3.26 2.07 11.67
N ARG A 41 -3.15 3.34 11.23
CA ARG A 41 -2.56 4.41 12.04
C ARG A 41 -3.34 4.73 13.33
N CYS A 42 -4.65 4.46 13.36
CA CYS A 42 -5.48 4.60 14.55
C CYS A 42 -5.39 3.40 15.50
N GLY A 43 -4.59 2.37 15.18
CA GLY A 43 -4.48 1.14 15.96
C GLY A 43 -5.60 0.13 15.69
N GLU A 44 -6.38 0.32 14.62
CA GLU A 44 -7.50 -0.55 14.24
C GLU A 44 -7.03 -1.68 13.29
N GLY A 45 -5.89 -2.29 13.60
CA GLY A 45 -5.17 -3.22 12.73
C GLY A 45 -5.97 -4.48 12.35
N GLU A 46 -6.69 -5.09 13.30
CA GLU A 46 -7.55 -6.25 13.02
C GLU A 46 -8.81 -5.84 12.25
N ALA A 47 -9.40 -4.70 12.60
CA ALA A 47 -10.62 -4.21 11.97
C ALA A 47 -10.40 -3.82 10.50
N VAL A 48 -9.22 -3.29 10.14
CA VAL A 48 -8.89 -2.99 8.74
C VAL A 48 -8.78 -4.25 7.90
N ILE A 49 -8.21 -5.34 8.42
CA ILE A 49 -8.12 -6.62 7.69
C ILE A 49 -9.52 -7.16 7.43
N LYS A 50 -10.38 -7.22 8.46
CA LYS A 50 -11.77 -7.67 8.30
C LYS A 50 -12.53 -6.84 7.26
N ARG A 51 -12.37 -5.51 7.27
CA ARG A 51 -13.01 -4.63 6.29
C ARG A 51 -12.53 -4.87 4.86
N LEU A 52 -11.25 -5.18 4.69
CA LEU A 52 -10.70 -5.54 3.38
C LEU A 52 -11.15 -6.93 2.92
N GLU A 53 -11.35 -7.88 3.85
CA GLU A 53 -11.96 -9.18 3.55
C GLU A 53 -13.40 -9.01 3.05
N GLU A 54 -14.21 -8.18 3.70
CA GLU A 54 -15.57 -7.84 3.24
C GLU A 54 -15.55 -7.20 1.83
N ALA A 55 -14.61 -6.29 1.57
CA ALA A 55 -14.44 -5.71 0.24
C ALA A 55 -14.01 -6.75 -0.81
N LEU A 56 -13.18 -7.72 -0.41
CA LEU A 56 -12.76 -8.81 -1.28
C LEU A 56 -13.92 -9.72 -1.66
N GLU A 57 -14.75 -10.12 -0.68
CA GLU A 57 -15.96 -10.91 -0.90
C GLU A 57 -16.90 -10.22 -1.90
N ILE A 58 -17.14 -8.91 -1.72
CA ILE A 58 -17.96 -8.12 -2.65
C ILE A 58 -17.39 -8.14 -4.08
N ALA A 59 -16.06 -8.07 -4.22
CA ALA A 59 -15.40 -8.13 -5.52
C ALA A 59 -15.53 -9.52 -6.16
N GLU A 60 -15.33 -10.59 -5.38
CA GLU A 60 -15.39 -11.97 -5.85
C GLU A 60 -16.81 -12.39 -6.24
N ASP A 61 -17.81 -12.08 -5.42
CA ASP A 61 -19.23 -12.31 -5.71
C ASP A 61 -19.67 -11.54 -6.97
N GLY A 62 -19.11 -10.35 -7.17
CA GLY A 62 -19.32 -9.53 -8.36
C GLY A 62 -18.53 -9.96 -9.60
N ASN A 63 -17.69 -11.00 -9.50
CA ASN A 63 -16.73 -11.43 -10.53
C ASN A 63 -15.81 -10.29 -11.03
N LYS A 64 -15.47 -9.37 -10.12
CA LYS A 64 -14.64 -8.18 -10.37
C LYS A 64 -13.17 -8.51 -10.12
N LEU A 65 -12.58 -9.30 -11.01
CA LEU A 65 -11.23 -9.85 -10.86
C LEU A 65 -10.14 -8.78 -10.69
N LYS A 66 -10.28 -7.61 -11.32
CA LYS A 66 -9.32 -6.52 -11.16
C LYS A 66 -9.41 -5.92 -9.76
N GLU A 67 -10.62 -5.62 -9.31
CA GLU A 67 -10.90 -5.06 -8.00
C GLU A 67 -10.50 -6.02 -6.88
N ALA A 68 -10.74 -7.33 -7.03
CA ALA A 68 -10.28 -8.34 -6.09
C ALA A 68 -8.74 -8.34 -5.94
N ARG A 69 -8.01 -8.25 -7.06
CA ARG A 69 -6.54 -8.08 -7.06
C ARG A 69 -6.10 -6.79 -6.39
N ASP A 70 -6.80 -5.69 -6.67
CA ASP A 70 -6.55 -4.38 -6.06
C ASP A 70 -6.75 -4.41 -4.54
N VAL A 71 -7.78 -5.12 -4.04
CA VAL A 71 -8.02 -5.33 -2.60
C VAL A 71 -6.91 -6.20 -1.99
N ARG A 72 -6.55 -7.34 -2.61
CA ARG A 72 -5.43 -8.18 -2.14
C ARG A 72 -4.11 -7.42 -2.09
N PHE A 73 -3.88 -6.51 -3.04
CA PHE A 73 -2.72 -5.62 -3.04
C PHE A 73 -2.73 -4.64 -1.85
N ILE A 74 -3.89 -4.08 -1.49
CA ILE A 74 -4.02 -3.24 -0.29
C ILE A 74 -3.74 -4.06 0.98
N MET A 75 -4.31 -5.27 1.09
CA MET A 75 -4.08 -6.16 2.23
C MET A 75 -2.59 -6.48 2.41
N ALA A 76 -1.86 -6.76 1.33
CA ALA A 76 -0.42 -7.01 1.38
C ALA A 76 0.38 -5.81 1.93
N GLN A 77 -0.03 -4.58 1.58
CA GLN A 77 0.58 -3.37 2.15
C GLN A 77 0.29 -3.21 3.64
N ILE A 78 -0.96 -3.47 4.08
CA ILE A 78 -1.32 -3.39 5.50
C ILE A 78 -0.57 -4.45 6.32
N LYS A 79 -0.50 -5.69 5.84
CA LYS A 79 0.29 -6.75 6.49
C LYS A 79 1.75 -6.33 6.69
N PHE A 80 2.35 -5.70 5.68
CA PHE A 80 3.71 -5.17 5.82
C PHE A 80 3.82 -4.10 6.91
N LEU A 81 2.89 -3.13 6.96
CA LEU A 81 2.87 -2.09 7.99
C LEU A 81 2.71 -2.68 9.41
N GLN A 82 1.96 -3.77 9.52
CA GLN A 82 1.78 -4.55 10.74
C GLN A 82 2.97 -5.47 11.07
N LYS A 83 4.08 -5.35 10.33
CA LYS A 83 5.32 -6.14 10.48
C LYS A 83 5.17 -7.62 10.14
N ASN A 84 4.08 -8.02 9.49
CA ASN A 84 3.89 -9.37 8.96
C ASN A 84 4.57 -9.49 7.58
N VAL A 85 5.91 -9.35 7.57
CA VAL A 85 6.72 -9.20 6.35
C VAL A 85 6.64 -10.44 5.45
N ASP A 86 6.72 -11.63 6.01
CA ASP A 86 6.68 -12.88 5.24
C ASP A 86 5.33 -13.08 4.55
N GLU A 87 4.23 -12.78 5.24
CA GLU A 87 2.90 -12.84 4.65
C GLU A 87 2.69 -11.79 3.56
N ALA A 88 3.22 -10.58 3.76
CA ALA A 88 3.18 -9.54 2.74
C ALA A 88 3.93 -9.98 1.47
N LEU A 89 5.15 -10.51 1.60
CA LEU A 89 5.93 -11.03 0.48
C LEU A 89 5.21 -12.17 -0.24
N LYS A 90 4.61 -13.11 0.50
CA LYS A 90 3.80 -14.18 -0.08
C LYS A 90 2.60 -13.63 -0.87
N SER A 91 1.89 -12.66 -0.31
CA SER A 91 0.74 -12.03 -0.96
C SER A 91 1.15 -11.32 -2.26
N TYR A 92 2.30 -10.63 -2.27
CA TYR A 92 2.82 -10.04 -3.51
C TYR A 92 3.23 -11.10 -4.54
N GLN A 93 3.81 -12.22 -4.13
CA GLN A 93 4.14 -13.31 -5.03
C GLN A 93 2.89 -13.92 -5.68
N GLU A 94 1.80 -14.07 -4.92
CA GLU A 94 0.51 -14.52 -5.46
C GLU A 94 -0.03 -13.53 -6.50
N LEU A 95 0.04 -12.23 -6.21
CA LEU A 95 -0.36 -11.17 -7.16
C LEU A 95 0.48 -11.16 -8.44
N GLU A 96 1.78 -11.47 -8.37
CA GLU A 96 2.64 -11.60 -9.55
C GLU A 96 2.26 -12.80 -10.42
N ILE A 97 1.85 -13.91 -9.80
CA ILE A 97 1.40 -15.10 -10.52
C ILE A 97 0.06 -14.80 -11.21
N GLU A 98 -0.84 -14.09 -10.53
CA GLU A 98 -2.14 -13.67 -11.07
C GLU A 98 -2.00 -12.64 -12.22
N ASP A 99 -1.09 -11.68 -12.10
CA ASP A 99 -0.79 -10.67 -13.12
C ASP A 99 0.70 -10.36 -13.24
N PRO A 100 1.42 -11.08 -14.12
CA PRO A 100 2.85 -10.84 -14.33
C PRO A 100 3.16 -9.47 -14.95
N ASN A 101 2.15 -8.75 -15.46
CA ASN A 101 2.33 -7.42 -16.06
C ASN A 101 2.03 -6.29 -15.07
N ASP A 102 1.47 -6.59 -13.90
CA ASP A 102 1.30 -5.61 -12.85
C ASP A 102 2.65 -5.26 -12.23
N PHE A 103 3.11 -4.03 -12.45
CA PHE A 103 4.39 -3.57 -11.94
C PHE A 103 4.39 -3.34 -10.42
N ARG A 104 3.21 -3.20 -9.78
CA ARG A 104 3.09 -2.75 -8.39
C ARG A 104 3.69 -3.73 -7.37
N PRO A 105 3.44 -5.06 -7.44
CA PRO A 105 4.03 -6.02 -6.51
C PRO A 105 5.57 -6.02 -6.54
N TYR A 106 6.16 -5.93 -7.73
CA TYR A 106 7.62 -5.85 -7.89
C TYR A 106 8.22 -4.62 -7.20
N PHE A 107 7.56 -3.46 -7.30
CA PHE A 107 8.02 -2.27 -6.57
C PHE A 107 7.97 -2.49 -5.05
N CYS A 108 6.86 -3.02 -4.53
CA CYS A 108 6.68 -3.28 -3.11
C CYS A 108 7.69 -4.30 -2.57
N LYS A 109 7.90 -5.43 -3.25
CA LYS A 109 8.93 -6.41 -2.87
C LYS A 109 10.33 -5.83 -2.92
N GLY A 110 10.66 -5.04 -3.95
CA GLY A 110 11.95 -4.35 -4.03
C GLY A 110 12.19 -3.42 -2.84
N MET A 111 11.16 -2.70 -2.40
CA MET A 111 11.22 -1.86 -1.19
C MET A 111 11.39 -2.70 0.08
N ILE A 112 10.65 -3.79 0.23
CA ILE A 112 10.76 -4.69 1.37
C ILE A 112 12.16 -5.32 1.44
N TYR A 113 12.66 -5.88 0.35
CA TYR A 113 14.01 -6.46 0.31
C TYR A 113 15.10 -5.41 0.59
N SER A 114 14.91 -4.16 0.12
CA SER A 114 15.80 -3.06 0.47
C SER A 114 15.80 -2.74 1.97
N LEU A 115 14.68 -2.89 2.67
CA LEU A 115 14.59 -2.68 4.12
C LEU A 115 15.16 -3.86 4.92
N LEU A 116 15.24 -5.04 4.30
CA LEU A 116 15.83 -6.26 4.88
C LEU A 116 17.32 -6.45 4.52
N ASP A 117 17.96 -5.44 3.93
CA ASP A 117 19.35 -5.52 3.39
C ASP A 117 19.58 -6.62 2.34
N ARG A 118 18.51 -7.16 1.77
CA ARG A 118 18.49 -8.17 0.69
C ARG A 118 18.68 -7.50 -0.66
N ASN A 119 19.86 -6.92 -0.84
CA ASN A 119 20.18 -6.03 -1.97
C ASN A 119 20.15 -6.73 -3.35
N ALA A 120 20.42 -8.03 -3.41
CA ALA A 120 20.37 -8.78 -4.66
C ALA A 120 18.93 -8.93 -5.15
N GLU A 121 18.04 -9.43 -4.29
CA GLU A 121 16.61 -9.56 -4.60
C GLU A 121 15.98 -8.20 -4.88
N ALA A 122 16.29 -7.17 -4.08
CA ALA A 122 15.79 -5.83 -4.32
C ALA A 122 16.11 -5.32 -5.74
N LYS A 123 17.34 -5.56 -6.22
CA LYS A 123 17.75 -5.16 -7.58
C LYS A 123 16.97 -5.89 -8.67
N GLU A 124 16.71 -7.19 -8.48
CA GLU A 124 15.92 -8.00 -9.42
C GLU A 124 14.48 -7.49 -9.50
N GLU A 125 13.83 -7.29 -8.36
CA GLU A 125 12.47 -6.76 -8.27
C GLU A 125 12.36 -5.36 -8.91
N PHE A 126 13.31 -4.46 -8.60
CA PHE A 126 13.32 -3.14 -9.23
C PHE A 126 13.62 -3.18 -10.73
N ALA A 127 14.35 -4.18 -11.22
CA ALA A 127 14.57 -4.35 -12.66
C ALA A 127 13.27 -4.74 -13.37
N LYS A 128 12.50 -5.69 -12.80
CA LYS A 128 11.16 -6.06 -13.27
C LYS A 128 10.21 -4.87 -13.24
N TYR A 129 10.17 -4.13 -12.13
CA TYR A 129 9.37 -2.90 -12.02
C TYR A 129 9.69 -1.91 -13.15
N ARG A 130 10.97 -1.62 -13.42
CA ARG A 130 11.38 -0.68 -14.49
C ARG A 130 11.05 -1.19 -15.90
N GLN A 131 11.01 -2.50 -16.11
CA GLN A 131 10.65 -3.10 -17.38
C GLN A 131 9.15 -2.94 -17.68
N LEU A 132 8.32 -3.08 -16.65
CA LEU A 132 6.85 -3.09 -16.76
C LEU A 132 6.22 -1.70 -16.56
N SER A 133 6.90 -0.80 -15.83
CA SER A 133 6.35 0.52 -15.55
C SER A 133 6.28 1.37 -16.83
N PRO A 134 5.14 2.02 -17.13
CA PRO A 134 5.07 2.91 -18.28
C PRO A 134 5.99 4.10 -18.05
N LYS A 135 6.77 4.52 -19.06
CA LYS A 135 7.73 5.65 -18.97
C LYS A 135 7.14 6.98 -18.44
N LYS A 136 5.81 7.15 -18.46
CA LYS A 136 5.08 8.33 -17.93
C LYS A 136 4.73 8.21 -16.44
N PHE A 137 4.87 7.02 -15.85
CA PHE A 137 4.79 6.78 -14.41
C PHE A 137 6.16 7.03 -13.77
N GLU A 138 6.72 8.23 -13.97
CA GLU A 138 7.62 8.80 -12.97
C GLU A 138 6.80 8.93 -11.67
N VAL A 139 6.77 7.84 -10.91
CA VAL A 139 7.18 7.73 -9.50
C VAL A 139 6.47 8.67 -8.49
N GLU A 140 6.10 9.91 -8.78
CA GLU A 140 5.53 10.88 -7.82
C GLU A 140 4.12 10.54 -7.30
N GLY A 141 3.28 9.87 -8.09
CA GLY A 141 1.90 9.52 -7.67
C GLY A 141 1.84 8.30 -6.74
N TYR A 142 2.58 7.24 -7.07
CA TYR A 142 2.60 5.97 -6.33
C TYR A 142 3.67 5.94 -5.21
N LEU A 143 4.71 6.77 -5.23
CA LEU A 143 5.64 6.94 -4.08
C LEU A 143 4.99 7.60 -2.86
N ARG A 144 3.73 7.96 -2.95
CA ARG A 144 2.94 8.34 -1.78
C ARG A 144 2.34 7.13 -1.07
N THR A 145 2.81 5.90 -1.35
CA THR A 145 2.55 4.76 -0.48
C THR A 145 3.22 4.99 0.88
N PRO A 146 2.59 4.56 1.98
CA PRO A 146 3.20 4.60 3.31
C PRO A 146 4.55 3.90 3.36
N LEU A 147 4.74 2.84 2.57
CA LEU A 147 6.02 2.15 2.36
C LEU A 147 7.15 3.10 1.93
N SER A 148 6.88 3.96 0.95
CA SER A 148 7.85 4.95 0.46
C SER A 148 8.11 6.04 1.50
N ARG A 149 7.05 6.46 2.23
CA ARG A 149 7.18 7.37 3.38
C ARG A 149 7.98 6.75 4.53
N MET A 150 7.81 5.46 4.82
CA MET A 150 8.52 4.75 5.89
C MET A 150 10.03 4.74 5.64
N LYS A 151 10.46 4.59 4.38
CA LYS A 151 11.86 4.75 3.98
C LYS A 151 12.35 6.20 4.14
N LEU A 152 11.52 7.20 3.80
CA LEU A 152 11.85 8.63 3.99
C LEU A 152 11.94 9.03 5.47
N PHE A 153 11.11 8.43 6.34
CA PHE A 153 11.17 8.64 7.79
C PHE A 153 12.33 7.88 8.44
N GLY A 154 12.74 6.74 7.89
CA GLY A 154 13.95 6.02 8.33
C GLY A 154 15.26 6.69 7.92
N THR A 155 15.25 7.65 6.99
CA THR A 155 16.45 8.41 6.56
C THR A 155 16.64 9.75 7.28
N ASN A 156 15.80 10.10 8.27
CA ASN A 156 15.86 11.41 8.95
C ASN A 156 16.55 11.40 10.32
N ASP A 157 17.13 10.28 10.77
CA ASP A 157 17.86 10.23 12.04
C ASP A 157 19.35 10.61 11.96
N ASP A 158 19.88 10.98 10.78
CA ASP A 158 21.31 11.31 10.62
C ASP A 158 21.63 12.78 10.24
N ILE A 159 20.68 13.72 10.35
CA ILE A 159 21.00 15.15 10.17
C ILE A 159 20.54 16.00 11.36
N LYS A 160 21.04 15.66 12.55
CA LYS A 160 21.31 16.65 13.61
C LYS A 160 22.55 16.23 14.40
N ASN A 161 23.70 16.81 14.05
CA ASN A 161 24.43 17.74 14.91
C ASN A 161 25.89 17.91 14.45
N THR A 162 26.13 18.75 13.45
CA THR A 162 27.38 19.53 13.38
C THR A 162 26.98 20.95 13.02
N ASN A 163 26.85 21.78 14.06
CA ASN A 163 27.14 23.22 14.08
C ASN A 163 26.56 23.83 15.36
N ASN A 164 27.36 23.84 16.43
CA ASN A 164 27.69 25.05 17.18
C ASN A 164 28.90 24.77 18.08
#